data_AF-A0A7S0EB66-F1
#
_entry.id   AF-A0A7S0EB66-F1
#
_cell.length_a   1.000
_cell.length_b   1.000
_cell.length_c   1.000
_cell.angle_alpha   90.00
_cell.angle_beta   90.00
_cell.angle_gamma   90.00
#
_symmetry.space_group_name_H-M   'P 1'
#
loop_
_entity.id
_entity.type
_entity.pdbx_description
1 polymer ?
#
loop_
_entity_poly.entity_id
_entity_poly.type
_entity_poly.pdbx_seq_one_letter_code
_entity_poly.pdbx_strand_id
1 'polypeptide(L)'
;IAHLLVLVGSTIMGSGLIGLGAMCCIAPATAAELYGLPVQLDEAVAWVRVAGLRDAGLGVATFALLAYQRPALRYFVPAILLIPLGDAVITWSAPGGTAVGAATHLAGTVAIGILCVCAWLDPTLSSTVHEKSKR
;
A
#
# COMPACT_ATOMS: atom_id res chain seq x y z
N ILE A 1 4.82 3.13 21.89
CA ILE A 1 5.64 2.84 20.69
C ILE A 1 4.77 2.43 19.51
N ALA A 2 3.93 1.39 19.62
CA ALA A 2 3.02 0.95 18.54
C ALA A 2 2.20 2.10 17.92
N HIS A 3 1.58 2.96 18.74
CA HIS A 3 0.83 4.12 18.26
C HIS A 3 1.65 5.07 17.37
N LEU A 4 2.87 5.42 17.80
CA LEU A 4 3.76 6.27 17.01
C LEU A 4 4.14 5.60 15.69
N LEU A 5 4.44 4.30 15.72
CA LEU A 5 4.77 3.52 14.52
C LEU A 5 3.58 3.44 13.56
N VAL A 6 2.35 3.35 14.05
CA VAL A 6 1.14 3.42 13.22
C VAL A 6 1.03 4.78 12.56
N LEU A 7 1.17 5.88 13.30
CA LEU A 7 1.06 7.22 12.74
C LEU A 7 2.14 7.49 11.69
N VAL A 8 3.41 7.24 12.03
CA VAL A 8 4.55 7.46 11.14
C VAL A 8 4.47 6.51 9.95
N GLY A 9 4.24 5.21 10.19
CA GLY A 9 4.17 4.21 9.13
C GLY A 9 3.00 4.44 8.17
N SER A 10 1.82 4.81 8.69
CA SER A 10 0.66 5.13 7.84
C SER A 10 0.89 6.42 7.06
N THR A 11 1.59 7.40 7.63
CA THR A 11 1.97 8.64 6.91
C THR A 11 2.96 8.35 5.80
N ILE A 12 3.98 7.52 6.06
CA ILE A 12 4.95 7.07 5.05
C ILE A 12 4.25 6.28 3.95
N MET A 13 3.40 5.32 4.31
CA MET A 13 2.63 4.51 3.36
C MET A 13 1.73 5.39 2.50
N GLY A 14 0.94 6.29 3.11
CA GLY A 14 0.04 7.19 2.39
C GLY A 14 0.77 8.10 1.41
N SER A 15 1.85 8.74 1.87
CA SER A 15 2.70 9.59 1.02
C SER A 15 3.38 8.79 -0.10
N GLY A 16 3.90 7.60 0.21
CA GLY A 16 4.58 6.74 -0.74
C GLY A 16 3.65 6.27 -1.85
N LEU A 17 2.42 5.87 -1.51
CA LEU A 17 1.41 5.47 -2.47
C LEU A 17 0.97 6.61 -3.39
N ILE A 18 0.80 7.83 -2.84
CA ILE A 18 0.51 9.03 -3.65
C ILE A 18 1.69 9.36 -4.58
N GLY A 19 2.92 9.32 -4.06
CA GLY A 19 4.12 9.57 -4.84
C GLY A 19 4.31 8.55 -5.97
N LEU A 20 4.06 7.27 -5.70
CA LEU A 20 4.10 6.20 -6.70
C LEU A 20 3.03 6.43 -7.78
N GLY A 21 1.80 6.75 -7.38
CA GLY A 21 0.74 7.07 -8.33
C GLY A 21 1.07 8.28 -9.22
N ALA A 22 1.66 9.33 -8.64
CA ALA A 22 2.13 10.48 -9.42
C ALA A 22 3.23 10.08 -10.42
N MET A 23 4.20 9.25 -10.00
CA MET A 23 5.25 8.72 -10.87
C MET A 23 4.67 7.89 -12.02
N CYS A 24 3.70 7.02 -11.77
CA CYS A 24 3.03 6.24 -12.80
C CYS A 24 2.27 7.11 -13.81
N CYS A 25 1.76 8.27 -13.41
CA CYS A 25 1.08 9.21 -14.31
C CYS A 25 2.07 10.04 -15.14
N ILE A 26 3.13 10.56 -14.51
CA ILE A 26 4.10 11.49 -15.13
C ILE A 26 5.15 10.76 -15.96
N ALA A 27 5.65 9.63 -15.45
CA ALA A 27 6.72 8.84 -16.06
C ALA A 27 6.35 7.33 -16.11
N PRO A 28 5.26 6.96 -16.81
CA PRO A 28 4.74 5.59 -16.83
C PRO A 28 5.74 4.58 -17.39
N ALA A 29 6.59 4.96 -18.35
CA ALA A 29 7.61 4.09 -18.92
C ALA A 29 8.65 3.69 -17.86
N THR A 30 9.17 4.67 -17.13
CA THR A 30 10.10 4.42 -16.01
C THR A 30 9.44 3.61 -14.90
N ALA A 31 8.18 3.91 -14.58
CA ALA A 31 7.43 3.11 -13.60
C ALA A 31 7.24 1.66 -14.10
N ALA A 32 6.95 1.44 -15.37
CA ALA A 32 6.84 0.10 -15.97
C ALA A 32 8.13 -0.71 -15.80
N GLU A 33 9.30 -0.10 -16.03
CA GLU A 33 10.60 -0.76 -15.80
C GLU A 33 10.80 -1.17 -14.34
N LEU A 34 10.39 -0.32 -13.40
CA LEU A 34 10.44 -0.61 -11.96
C LEU A 34 9.50 -1.76 -11.56
N TYR A 35 8.38 -1.90 -12.25
CA TYR A 35 7.48 -3.06 -12.14
C TYR A 35 7.98 -4.29 -12.93
N GLY A 36 9.13 -4.20 -13.61
CA GLY A 36 9.68 -5.28 -14.42
C GLY A 36 8.89 -5.55 -15.72
N LEU A 37 8.07 -4.59 -16.16
CA LEU A 37 7.30 -4.69 -17.39
C LEU A 37 8.13 -4.19 -18.58
N PRO A 38 8.08 -4.88 -19.74
CA PRO A 38 8.70 -4.39 -20.95
C PRO A 38 7.97 -3.12 -21.45
N VAL A 39 8.69 -2.00 -21.52
CA VAL A 39 8.19 -0.64 -21.87
C VAL A 39 7.56 -0.56 -23.27
N GLN A 40 7.84 -1.53 -24.14
CA GLN A 40 7.51 -1.51 -25.57
C GLN A 40 6.02 -1.71 -25.89
N LEU A 41 5.17 -1.88 -24.88
CA LEU A 41 3.73 -2.13 -25.04
C LEU A 41 2.94 -0.89 -24.57
N ASP A 42 2.23 -0.22 -25.49
CA ASP A 42 1.28 0.87 -25.16
C ASP A 42 0.26 0.43 -24.09
N GLU A 43 -0.09 -0.86 -24.09
CA GLU A 43 -0.94 -1.50 -23.09
C GLU A 43 -0.33 -1.51 -21.69
N ALA A 44 0.99 -1.71 -21.58
CA ALA A 44 1.70 -1.67 -20.29
C ALA A 44 1.68 -0.25 -19.70
N VAL A 45 1.84 0.78 -20.54
CA VAL A 45 1.78 2.19 -20.12
C VAL A 45 0.38 2.55 -19.60
N ALA A 46 -0.67 2.13 -20.29
CA ALA A 46 -2.05 2.35 -19.84
C ALA A 46 -2.32 1.62 -18.50
N TRP A 47 -1.90 0.36 -18.37
CA TRP A 47 -2.03 -0.42 -17.14
C TRP A 47 -1.29 0.23 -15.97
N VAL A 48 -0.05 0.68 -16.16
CA VAL A 48 0.76 1.34 -15.12
C VAL A 48 0.07 2.60 -14.60
N ARG A 49 -0.54 3.41 -15.48
CA ARG A 49 -1.30 4.59 -15.06
C ARG A 49 -2.51 4.23 -14.21
N VAL A 50 -3.25 3.19 -14.58
CA VAL A 50 -4.40 2.72 -13.80
C VAL A 50 -3.96 2.17 -12.44
N ALA A 51 -2.91 1.35 -12.41
CA ALA A 51 -2.33 0.83 -11.17
C ALA A 51 -1.84 1.98 -10.26
N GLY A 52 -1.17 2.97 -10.83
CA GLY A 52 -0.73 4.16 -10.11
C GLY A 52 -1.88 4.99 -9.54
N LEU A 53 -2.95 5.21 -10.31
CA LEU A 53 -4.12 5.95 -9.83
C LEU A 53 -4.81 5.21 -8.67
N ARG A 54 -4.89 3.88 -8.74
CA ARG A 54 -5.37 3.04 -7.63
C ARG A 54 -4.52 3.26 -6.39
N ASP A 55 -3.19 3.21 -6.52
CA ASP A 55 -2.28 3.38 -5.40
C ASP A 55 -2.41 4.79 -4.79
N ALA A 56 -2.48 5.85 -5.61
CA ALA A 56 -2.76 7.19 -5.12
C ALA A 56 -4.10 7.28 -4.37
N GLY A 57 -5.15 6.62 -4.88
CA GLY A 57 -6.44 6.52 -4.21
C GLY A 57 -6.35 5.86 -2.84
N LEU A 58 -5.57 4.77 -2.73
CA LEU A 58 -5.30 4.11 -1.45
C LEU A 58 -4.54 5.01 -0.48
N GLY A 59 -3.56 5.78 -0.97
CA GLY A 59 -2.83 6.74 -0.15
C GLY A 59 -3.70 7.88 0.36
N VAL A 60 -4.60 8.42 -0.48
CA VAL A 60 -5.62 9.40 -0.07
C VAL A 60 -6.56 8.79 0.98
N ALA A 61 -7.01 7.55 0.78
CA ALA A 61 -7.84 6.85 1.75
C ALA A 61 -7.10 6.67 3.09
N THR A 62 -5.80 6.35 3.09
CA THR A 62 -4.99 6.28 4.31
C THR A 62 -5.02 7.60 5.08
N PHE A 63 -4.84 8.74 4.40
CA PHE A 63 -4.90 10.06 5.05
C PHE A 63 -6.31 10.42 5.55
N ALA A 64 -7.34 10.09 4.78
CA ALA A 64 -8.71 10.29 5.23
C ALA A 64 -9.02 9.48 6.50
N LEU A 65 -8.58 8.22 6.57
CA LEU A 65 -8.74 7.41 7.78
C LEU A 65 -7.90 7.95 8.94
N LEU A 66 -6.66 8.39 8.70
CA LEU A 66 -5.84 9.06 9.73
C LEU A 66 -6.50 10.33 10.28
N ALA A 67 -7.18 11.11 9.44
CA ALA A 67 -7.83 12.35 9.85
C ALA A 67 -9.16 12.10 10.58
N TYR A 68 -9.97 11.17 10.09
CA TYR A 68 -11.38 11.09 10.48
C TYR A 68 -11.78 9.78 11.18
N GLN A 69 -11.12 8.66 10.91
CA GLN A 69 -11.53 7.33 11.35
C GLN A 69 -10.33 6.43 11.66
N ARG A 70 -9.42 6.91 12.53
CA ARG A 70 -8.16 6.22 12.83
C ARG A 70 -8.33 4.75 13.21
N PRO A 71 -9.32 4.35 14.05
CA PRO A 71 -9.53 2.94 14.38
C PRO A 71 -9.70 2.01 13.18
N ALA A 72 -10.21 2.51 12.04
CA ALA A 72 -10.37 1.72 10.83
C ALA A 72 -9.02 1.28 10.21
N LEU A 73 -7.91 1.97 10.51
CA LEU A 73 -6.57 1.58 10.03
C LEU A 73 -6.19 0.16 10.47
N ARG A 74 -6.73 -0.31 11.60
CA ARG A 74 -6.52 -1.68 12.09
C ARG A 74 -6.95 -2.73 11.08
N TYR A 75 -7.99 -2.46 10.29
CA TYR A 75 -8.50 -3.37 9.27
C TYR A 75 -8.06 -2.98 7.86
N PHE A 76 -7.89 -1.69 7.62
CA PHE A 76 -7.50 -1.17 6.31
C PHE A 76 -6.06 -1.52 5.94
N VAL A 77 -5.10 -1.43 6.88
CA VAL A 77 -3.69 -1.75 6.60
C VAL A 77 -3.52 -3.25 6.22
N PRO A 78 -4.12 -4.23 6.93
CA PRO A 78 -4.12 -5.62 6.49
C PRO A 78 -4.78 -5.86 5.13
N ALA A 79 -5.83 -5.11 4.79
CA ALA A 79 -6.45 -5.21 3.47
C ALA A 79 -5.48 -4.71 2.36
N ILE A 80 -4.76 -3.62 2.61
CA ILE A 80 -3.72 -3.12 1.68
C ILE A 80 -2.60 -4.13 1.52
N LEU A 81 -2.16 -4.82 2.58
CA LEU A 81 -1.06 -5.78 2.55
C LEU A 81 -1.21 -6.85 1.45
N LEU A 82 -2.45 -7.22 1.13
CA LEU A 82 -2.74 -8.21 0.08
C LEU A 82 -2.24 -7.77 -1.30
N ILE A 83 -2.17 -6.47 -1.56
CA ILE A 83 -1.76 -5.91 -2.86
C ILE A 83 -0.27 -6.18 -3.13
N PRO A 84 0.70 -5.66 -2.35
CA PRO A 84 2.11 -5.91 -2.63
C PRO A 84 2.48 -7.38 -2.43
N LEU A 85 1.77 -8.13 -1.59
CA LEU A 85 1.95 -9.58 -1.47
C LEU A 85 1.54 -10.29 -2.77
N GLY A 86 0.37 -9.94 -3.30
CA GLY A 86 -0.12 -10.45 -4.57
C GLY A 86 0.79 -10.05 -5.72
N ASP A 87 1.24 -8.79 -5.76
CA ASP A 87 2.15 -8.29 -6.77
C ASP A 87 3.48 -9.06 -6.77
N ALA A 88 4.03 -9.36 -5.58
CA ALA A 88 5.25 -10.17 -5.46
C ALA A 88 5.06 -11.59 -6.02
N VAL A 89 3.94 -12.24 -5.67
CA VAL A 89 3.63 -13.60 -6.14
C VAL A 89 3.39 -13.62 -7.65
N ILE A 90 2.58 -12.69 -8.17
CA ILE A 90 2.26 -12.61 -9.60
C ILE A 90 3.52 -12.30 -10.40
N THR A 91 4.34 -11.36 -9.96
CA THR A 91 5.60 -10.99 -10.63
C THR A 91 6.58 -12.16 -10.67
N TRP A 92 6.69 -12.92 -9.57
CA TRP A 92 7.53 -14.12 -9.53
C TRP A 92 7.02 -15.25 -10.43
N SER A 93 5.69 -15.41 -10.52
CA SER A 93 5.06 -16.47 -11.32
C SER A 93 4.88 -16.13 -12.80
N ALA A 94 5.08 -14.88 -13.20
CA ALA A 94 4.91 -14.44 -14.58
C ALA A 94 6.03 -14.99 -15.51
N PRO A 95 5.72 -15.33 -16.78
CA PRO A 95 6.74 -15.61 -17.78
C PRO A 95 7.69 -14.41 -17.94
N GLY A 96 9.00 -14.63 -17.74
CA GLY A 96 10.00 -13.56 -17.75
C GLY A 96 10.10 -12.75 -16.45
N GLY A 97 9.39 -13.15 -15.39
CA GLY A 97 9.51 -12.57 -14.05
C GLY A 97 10.92 -12.64 -13.51
N THR A 98 11.35 -11.60 -12.79
CA THR A 98 12.69 -11.52 -12.21
C THR A 98 12.64 -11.53 -10.68
N ALA A 99 13.66 -12.11 -10.06
CA ALA A 99 13.81 -12.08 -8.60
C ALA A 99 13.88 -10.66 -8.05
N VAL A 100 14.51 -9.75 -8.81
CA VAL A 100 14.61 -8.33 -8.45
C VAL A 100 13.23 -7.67 -8.47
N GLY A 101 12.43 -7.92 -9.50
CA GLY A 101 11.05 -7.41 -9.57
C GLY A 101 10.17 -7.93 -8.43
N ALA A 102 10.24 -9.22 -8.11
CA ALA A 102 9.51 -9.75 -6.95
C ALA A 102 10.00 -9.14 -5.62
N ALA A 103 11.32 -8.92 -5.49
CA ALA A 103 11.93 -8.37 -4.28
C ALA A 103 11.47 -6.93 -3.96
N THR A 104 11.21 -6.09 -4.98
CA THR A 104 10.69 -4.73 -4.76
C THR A 104 9.31 -4.76 -4.10
N HIS A 105 8.42 -5.65 -4.56
CA HIS A 105 7.10 -5.86 -3.96
C HIS A 105 7.17 -6.50 -2.56
N LEU A 106 8.10 -7.44 -2.37
CA LEU A 106 8.36 -8.05 -1.06
C LEU A 106 8.82 -7.03 -0.01
N ALA A 107 9.64 -6.05 -0.39
CA ALA A 107 10.05 -4.98 0.52
C ALA A 107 8.85 -4.18 1.05
N GLY A 108 7.93 -3.79 0.16
CA GLY A 108 6.67 -3.15 0.53
C GLY A 108 5.78 -4.04 1.41
N THR A 109 5.70 -5.33 1.06
CA THR A 109 4.97 -6.36 1.83
C THR A 109 5.47 -6.45 3.27
N VAL A 110 6.80 -6.49 3.47
CA VAL A 110 7.39 -6.56 4.81
C VAL A 110 7.11 -5.28 5.60
N ALA A 111 7.29 -4.11 4.99
CA ALA A 111 7.05 -2.82 5.65
C ALA A 111 5.58 -2.69 6.11
N ILE A 112 4.63 -3.03 5.23
CA ILE A 112 3.20 -3.01 5.54
C ILE A 112 2.85 -4.12 6.54
N GLY A 113 3.48 -5.30 6.46
CA GLY A 113 3.30 -6.38 7.43
C GLY A 113 3.71 -5.99 8.85
N ILE A 114 4.83 -5.28 9.00
CA ILE A 114 5.23 -4.68 10.28
C ILE A 114 4.18 -3.65 10.74
N LEU A 115 3.68 -2.82 9.83
CA LEU A 115 2.62 -1.85 10.13
C LEU A 115 1.32 -2.53 10.56
N CYS A 116 0.94 -3.67 9.96
CA CYS A 116 -0.21 -4.49 10.37
C CYS A 116 -0.08 -4.93 11.82
N VAL A 117 1.08 -5.48 12.19
CA VAL A 117 1.36 -5.89 13.57
C VAL A 117 1.26 -4.69 14.51
N CYS A 118 1.86 -3.56 14.14
CA CYS A 118 1.78 -2.33 14.93
C CYS A 118 0.34 -1.84 15.10
N ALA A 119 -0.47 -1.86 14.04
CA ALA A 119 -1.87 -1.47 14.07
C ALA A 119 -2.71 -2.40 14.95
N TRP A 120 -2.40 -3.70 14.96
CA TRP A 120 -3.09 -4.67 15.81
C TRP A 120 -2.72 -4.55 17.28
N LEU A 121 -1.50 -4.10 17.57
CA LEU A 121 -1.00 -3.87 18.93
C LEU A 121 -1.29 -2.46 19.46
N ASP A 122 -1.77 -1.53 18.63
CA ASP A 122 -2.12 -0.17 19.06
C ASP A 122 -3.48 -0.16 19.80
N PRO A 123 -3.51 0.07 21.13
CA PRO A 123 -4.75 0.09 21.88
C PRO A 123 -5.67 1.26 21.47
N THR A 124 -5.12 2.35 20.94
CA THR A 124 -5.89 3.54 20.53
C THR A 124 -6.77 3.30 19.30
N LEU A 125 -6.50 2.22 18.54
CA LEU A 125 -7.31 1.80 17.41
C LEU A 125 -8.44 0.83 17.81
N SER A 126 -8.61 0.55 19.10
CA SER A 126 -9.70 -0.32 19.58
C SER A 126 -10.99 0.49 19.72
N SER A 127 -12.08 0.05 19.09
CA SER A 127 -13.39 0.73 19.08
C SER A 127 -14.18 0.64 20.39
N THR A 128 -13.57 0.23 21.50
CA THR A 128 -14.26 -0.15 22.75
C THR A 128 -14.85 1.01 23.56
N VAL A 129 -14.81 2.24 23.08
CA VAL A 129 -15.39 3.40 23.78
C VAL A 129 -16.87 3.64 23.42
N HIS A 130 -17.38 3.17 22.28
CA HIS A 130 -18.75 3.50 21.86
C HIS A 130 -19.83 2.44 22.16
N GLU A 131 -19.44 1.22 22.56
CA GLU A 131 -20.39 0.14 22.83
C GLU A 131 -20.97 0.17 24.26
N LYS A 132 -20.31 0.87 25.19
CA LYS A 132 -20.76 0.96 26.59
C LYS A 132 -21.81 2.04 26.87
N SER A 133 -22.12 2.91 25.90
CA SER A 133 -23.15 3.95 26.07
C SER A 133 -24.55 3.53 25.60
N LYS A 134 -24.70 2.30 25.08
CA LYS A 134 -25.98 1.80 24.51
C LYS A 134 -26.50 0.52 25.19
N ARG A 135 -26.02 0.19 26.39
CA ARG A 135 -26.57 -0.89 27.22
C ARG A 135 -27.00 -0.33 28.56
#